data_AF-A0A4D7DQP2-F1
#
_entry.id   AF-A0A4D7DQP2-F1
#
_cell.length_a   1.000
_cell.length_b   1.000
_cell.length_c   1.000
_cell.angle_alpha   90.00
_cell.angle_beta   90.00
_cell.angle_gamma   90.00
#
_symmetry.space_group_name_H-M   'P 1'
#
loop_
_entity.id
_entity.type
_entity.pdbx_description
1 polymer ?
#
loop_
_entity_poly.entity_id
_entity_poly.type
_entity_poly.pdbx_seq_one_letter_code
_entity_poly.pdbx_strand_id
1 'polypeptide(L)'
;MAVAAAWRIGKRQTQILYEQVEIARKQVDLARNDLKIQLLEKRAECVRAMREITQSWFQNMELSDDEWRNFYNLSLDAQLLFPADLVTRLESAVDSSLLVKHHTRRSAQYREQGKHDHATEQLEKCYLEEDKLIDLMPKLLKQLIEYSRVDAWETTETQ
;
A
#
# COMPACT_ATOMS: atom_id res chain seq x y z
N MET A 1 63.43 -14.47 -17.03
CA MET A 1 62.94 -14.10 -15.68
C MET A 1 61.83 -13.04 -15.70
N ALA A 2 61.94 -11.96 -16.50
CA ALA A 2 60.93 -10.89 -16.55
C ALA A 2 59.50 -11.34 -16.93
N VAL A 3 59.37 -12.27 -17.90
CA VAL A 3 58.06 -12.80 -18.35
C VAL A 3 57.34 -13.61 -17.25
N ALA A 4 58.10 -14.41 -16.49
CA ALA A 4 57.55 -15.17 -15.37
C ALA A 4 57.10 -14.28 -14.20
N ALA A 5 57.83 -13.17 -13.96
CA ALA A 5 57.44 -12.17 -12.97
C ALA A 5 56.15 -11.42 -13.40
N ALA A 6 56.07 -11.00 -14.66
CA ALA A 6 54.88 -10.35 -15.23
C ALA A 6 53.64 -11.27 -15.18
N TRP A 7 53.78 -12.56 -15.49
CA TRP A 7 52.69 -13.54 -15.38
C TRP A 7 52.20 -13.71 -13.94
N ARG A 8 53.11 -13.75 -12.97
CA ARG A 8 52.77 -13.90 -11.54
C ARG A 8 52.06 -12.66 -10.99
N ILE A 9 52.49 -11.48 -11.43
CA ILE A 9 51.84 -10.20 -11.10
C ILE A 9 50.45 -10.15 -11.74
N GLY A 10 50.32 -10.50 -13.02
CA GLY A 10 49.05 -10.56 -13.73
C GLY A 10 48.05 -11.50 -13.06
N LYS A 11 48.46 -12.72 -12.70
CA LYS A 11 47.61 -13.68 -11.97
C LYS A 11 47.13 -13.11 -10.62
N ARG A 12 48.01 -12.43 -9.88
CA ARG A 12 47.66 -11.80 -8.61
C ARG A 12 46.70 -10.61 -8.79
N GLN A 13 46.88 -9.81 -9.83
CA GLN A 13 45.95 -8.73 -10.19
C GLN A 13 44.57 -9.26 -10.57
N THR A 14 44.52 -10.33 -11.37
CA THR A 14 43.26 -11.00 -11.72
C THR A 14 42.54 -11.55 -10.47
N GLN A 15 43.28 -12.14 -9.54
CA GLN A 15 42.71 -12.64 -8.29
C GLN A 15 42.14 -11.52 -7.42
N ILE A 16 42.86 -10.39 -7.30
CA ILE A 16 42.37 -9.19 -6.60
C ILE A 16 41.09 -8.66 -7.27
N LEU A 17 41.04 -8.62 -8.60
CA LEU A 17 39.84 -8.17 -9.33
C LEU A 17 38.63 -9.08 -9.06
N TYR A 18 38.84 -10.41 -9.02
CA TYR A 18 37.76 -11.35 -8.67
C TYR A 18 37.24 -11.11 -7.24
N GLU A 19 38.14 -10.94 -6.27
CA GLU A 19 37.77 -10.64 -4.88
C GLU A 19 37.02 -9.31 -4.78
N GLN A 20 37.44 -8.27 -5.52
CA GLN A 20 36.75 -6.99 -5.57
C GLN A 20 35.35 -7.09 -6.17
N VAL A 21 35.17 -7.88 -7.24
CA VAL A 21 33.85 -8.13 -7.84
C VAL A 21 32.94 -8.88 -6.87
N GLU A 22 33.47 -9.86 -6.14
CA GLU A 22 32.69 -10.59 -5.14
C GLU A 22 32.25 -9.70 -3.97
N ILE A 23 33.15 -8.83 -3.47
CA ILE A 23 32.81 -7.84 -2.44
C ILE A 23 31.75 -6.86 -2.96
N ALA A 24 31.90 -6.36 -4.19
CA ALA A 24 30.93 -5.46 -4.79
C ALA A 24 29.54 -6.11 -4.93
N ARG A 25 29.48 -7.39 -5.33
CA ARG A 25 28.22 -8.16 -5.36
C ARG A 25 27.58 -8.26 -3.97
N LYS A 26 28.35 -8.64 -2.95
CA LYS A 26 27.87 -8.70 -1.56
C LYS A 26 27.34 -7.35 -1.06
N GLN A 27 27.99 -6.24 -1.44
CA GLN A 27 27.53 -4.89 -1.10
C GLN A 27 26.22 -4.53 -1.78
N VAL A 28 26.04 -4.90 -3.05
CA VAL A 28 24.77 -4.71 -3.77
C VAL A 28 23.64 -5.52 -3.14
N ASP A 29 23.92 -6.77 -2.76
CA ASP A 29 22.92 -7.64 -2.11
C ASP A 29 22.51 -7.10 -0.73
N LEU A 30 23.48 -6.61 0.06
CA LEU A 30 23.21 -5.94 1.33
C LEU A 30 22.35 -4.68 1.13
N ALA A 31 22.73 -3.80 0.20
CA ALA A 31 21.96 -2.58 -0.08
C ALA A 31 20.53 -2.90 -0.56
N ARG A 32 20.36 -3.96 -1.37
CA ARG A 32 19.05 -4.45 -1.81
C ARG A 32 18.21 -4.92 -0.62
N ASN A 33 18.80 -5.67 0.30
CA ASN A 33 18.12 -6.15 1.50
C ASN A 33 17.74 -5.01 2.45
N ASP A 34 18.63 -4.02 2.63
CA ASP A 34 18.33 -2.83 3.44
C ASP A 34 17.16 -2.03 2.85
N LEU A 35 17.12 -1.83 1.53
CA LEU A 35 16.01 -1.17 0.85
C LEU A 35 14.69 -1.95 1.00
N LYS A 36 14.74 -3.28 0.93
CA LYS A 36 13.55 -4.12 1.18
C LYS A 36 13.02 -3.95 2.60
N ILE A 37 13.91 -3.94 3.60
CA ILE A 37 13.54 -3.72 5.01
C ILE A 37 12.90 -2.34 5.18
N GLN A 38 13.54 -1.29 4.65
CA GLN A 38 13.00 0.08 4.72
C GLN A 38 11.62 0.19 4.06
N LEU A 39 11.42 -0.44 2.91
CA LEU A 39 10.13 -0.45 2.23
C LEU A 39 9.05 -1.17 3.07
N LEU A 40 9.39 -2.28 3.71
CA LEU A 40 8.48 -3.00 4.60
C LEU A 40 8.11 -2.18 5.84
N GLU A 41 9.08 -1.50 6.45
CA GLU A 41 8.84 -0.59 7.57
C GLU A 41 7.87 0.52 7.15
N LYS A 42 8.11 1.15 6.00
CA LYS A 42 7.24 2.21 5.47
C LYS A 42 5.83 1.72 5.15
N ARG A 43 5.70 0.53 4.56
CA ARG A 43 4.39 -0.10 4.34
C ARG A 43 3.65 -0.37 5.65
N ALA A 44 4.35 -0.91 6.65
CA ALA A 44 3.75 -1.21 7.94
C ALA A 44 3.31 0.07 8.68
N GLU A 45 4.11 1.14 8.62
CA GLU A 45 3.75 2.47 9.13
C GLU A 45 2.49 3.00 8.43
N CYS A 46 2.46 2.97 7.10
CA CYS A 46 1.31 3.42 6.31
C CYS A 46 0.03 2.66 6.67
N VAL A 47 0.09 1.32 6.73
CA VAL A 47 -1.07 0.48 7.08
C VAL A 47 -1.55 0.75 8.50
N ARG A 48 -0.62 0.96 9.45
CA ARG A 48 -0.97 1.29 10.85
C ARG A 48 -1.69 2.64 10.93
N ALA A 49 -1.16 3.66 10.27
CA ALA A 49 -1.76 5.00 10.26
C ALA A 49 -3.15 4.99 9.58
N MET A 50 -3.30 4.28 8.46
CA MET A 50 -4.61 4.09 7.81
C MET A 50 -5.62 3.39 8.73
N ARG A 51 -5.17 2.41 9.53
CA ARG A 51 -6.02 1.72 10.50
C ARG A 51 -6.47 2.62 11.64
N GLU A 52 -5.58 3.49 12.14
CA GLU A 52 -5.91 4.48 13.18
C GLU A 52 -7.00 5.45 12.70
N ILE A 53 -6.86 5.98 11.48
CA ILE A 53 -7.87 6.86 10.87
C ILE A 53 -9.19 6.11 10.67
N THR A 54 -9.13 4.86 10.18
CA THR A 54 -10.33 4.03 9.98
C THR A 54 -11.04 3.77 11.32
N GLN A 55 -10.29 3.50 12.38
CA GLN A 55 -10.83 3.29 13.72
C GLN A 55 -11.47 4.56 14.27
N SER A 56 -10.83 5.73 14.10
CA SER A 56 -11.40 7.02 14.47
C SER A 56 -12.73 7.27 13.75
N TRP A 57 -12.76 6.99 12.45
CA TRP A 57 -13.99 7.07 11.66
C TRP A 57 -15.10 6.14 12.18
N PHE A 58 -14.79 4.87 12.50
CA PHE A 58 -15.79 3.95 13.05
C PHE A 58 -16.32 4.39 14.43
N GLN A 59 -15.48 5.03 15.25
CA GLN A 59 -15.87 5.49 16.58
C GLN A 59 -16.72 6.77 16.52
N ASN A 60 -16.33 7.70 15.66
CA ASN A 60 -16.91 9.05 15.60
C ASN A 60 -17.96 9.21 14.48
N MET A 61 -18.04 8.26 13.55
CA MET A 61 -18.81 8.32 12.30
C MET A 61 -18.43 9.53 11.41
N GLU A 62 -17.29 10.15 11.71
CA GLU A 62 -16.76 11.34 11.06
C GLU A 62 -15.24 11.40 11.28
N LEU A 63 -14.55 12.03 10.33
CA LEU A 63 -13.15 12.42 10.45
C LEU A 63 -13.09 13.94 10.59
N SER A 64 -12.20 14.41 11.45
CA SER A 64 -11.79 15.82 11.52
C SER A 64 -11.05 16.25 10.26
N ASP A 65 -10.94 17.57 10.04
CA ASP A 65 -10.20 18.13 8.89
C ASP A 65 -8.73 17.69 8.87
N ASP A 66 -8.10 17.59 10.05
CA ASP A 66 -6.71 17.12 10.17
C ASP A 66 -6.58 15.63 9.83
N GLU A 67 -7.55 14.81 10.21
CA GLU A 67 -7.58 13.39 9.86
C GLU A 67 -7.82 13.19 8.36
N TRP A 68 -8.68 14.00 7.74
CA TRP A 68 -8.85 14.01 6.28
C TRP A 68 -7.56 14.39 5.56
N ARG A 69 -6.84 15.39 6.06
CA ARG A 69 -5.55 15.80 5.50
C ARG A 69 -4.50 14.70 5.63
N ASN A 70 -4.44 14.06 6.79
CA ASN A 70 -3.54 12.93 7.02
C ASN A 70 -3.90 11.73 6.14
N PHE A 71 -5.19 11.44 5.98
CA PHE A 71 -5.68 10.41 5.09
C PHE A 71 -5.26 10.65 3.64
N TYR A 72 -5.39 11.89 3.15
CA TYR A 72 -4.94 12.27 1.82
C TYR A 72 -3.44 12.05 1.64
N ASN A 73 -2.60 12.50 2.59
CA ASN A 73 -1.15 12.28 2.52
C ASN A 73 -0.81 10.78 2.51
N LEU A 74 -1.47 9.97 3.33
CA LEU A 74 -1.27 8.51 3.36
C LEU A 74 -1.68 7.84 2.04
N SER A 75 -2.70 8.35 1.36
CA SER A 75 -3.09 7.83 0.03
C SER A 75 -2.01 8.10 -1.03
N LEU A 76 -1.36 9.27 -1.00
CA LEU A 76 -0.23 9.58 -1.87
C LEU A 76 0.98 8.69 -1.56
N ASP A 77 1.28 8.49 -0.28
CA ASP A 77 2.37 7.58 0.12
C ASP A 77 2.07 6.14 -0.32
N ALA A 78 0.80 5.71 -0.24
CA ALA A 78 0.39 4.38 -0.68
C ALA A 78 0.64 4.14 -2.18
N GLN A 79 0.54 5.16 -3.04
CA GLN A 79 0.88 5.07 -4.47
C GLN A 79 2.35 4.69 -4.72
N LEU A 80 3.25 5.10 -3.81
CA LEU A 80 4.67 4.78 -3.89
C LEU A 80 5.01 3.44 -3.22
N LEU A 81 4.23 3.08 -2.20
CA LEU A 81 4.51 1.92 -1.37
C LEU A 81 3.87 0.65 -1.93
N PHE A 82 2.71 0.71 -2.57
CA PHE A 82 1.95 -0.46 -3.01
C PHE A 82 1.79 -0.53 -4.53
N PRO A 83 1.55 -1.73 -5.09
CA PRO A 83 1.21 -1.86 -6.51
C PRO A 83 -0.02 -1.02 -6.89
N ALA A 84 0.03 -0.42 -8.09
CA ALA A 84 -1.00 0.51 -8.56
C ALA A 84 -2.41 -0.11 -8.54
N ASP A 85 -2.54 -1.41 -8.84
CA ASP A 85 -3.83 -2.10 -8.83
C ASP A 85 -4.43 -2.23 -7.42
N LEU A 86 -3.59 -2.33 -6.38
CA LEU A 86 -4.04 -2.34 -4.99
C LEU A 86 -4.49 -0.93 -4.57
N VAL A 87 -3.73 0.08 -4.99
CA VAL A 87 -4.01 1.48 -4.66
C VAL A 87 -5.32 1.96 -5.30
N THR A 88 -5.55 1.67 -6.58
CA THR A 88 -6.83 1.99 -7.25
C THR A 88 -8.02 1.32 -6.56
N ARG A 89 -7.86 0.09 -6.04
CA ARG A 89 -8.92 -0.59 -5.29
C ARG A 89 -9.15 0.05 -3.91
N LEU A 90 -8.10 0.53 -3.25
CA LEU A 90 -8.22 1.30 -2.01
C LEU A 90 -8.95 2.62 -2.24
N GLU A 91 -8.57 3.37 -3.27
CA GLU A 91 -9.24 4.61 -3.68
C GLU A 91 -10.73 4.34 -3.95
N SER A 92 -11.06 3.29 -4.71
CA SER A 92 -12.45 2.90 -4.94
C SER A 92 -13.21 2.56 -3.65
N ALA A 93 -12.56 1.95 -2.65
CA ALA A 93 -13.21 1.67 -1.37
C ALA A 93 -13.50 2.96 -0.60
N VAL A 94 -12.57 3.91 -0.62
CA VAL A 94 -12.75 5.23 0.01
C VAL A 94 -13.91 6.00 -0.64
N ASP A 95 -13.94 6.05 -1.97
CA ASP A 95 -15.00 6.72 -2.72
C ASP A 95 -16.37 6.12 -2.40
N SER A 96 -16.46 4.80 -2.32
CA SER A 96 -17.71 4.09 -1.99
C SER A 96 -18.17 4.44 -0.56
N SER A 97 -17.24 4.51 0.40
CA SER A 97 -17.53 4.94 1.79
C SER A 97 -18.05 6.38 1.87
N LEU A 98 -17.44 7.29 1.10
CA LEU A 98 -17.90 8.67 0.99
C LEU A 98 -19.31 8.76 0.38
N LEU A 99 -19.60 7.97 -0.64
CA LEU A 99 -20.90 7.89 -1.28
C LEU A 99 -21.98 7.33 -0.33
N VAL A 100 -21.67 6.30 0.47
CA VAL A 100 -22.57 5.78 1.53
C VAL A 100 -23.00 6.90 2.48
N LYS A 101 -22.04 7.70 2.99
CA LYS A 101 -22.35 8.84 3.87
C LYS A 101 -23.20 9.89 3.15
N HIS A 102 -22.88 10.19 1.89
CA HIS A 102 -23.63 11.14 1.07
C HIS A 102 -25.09 10.71 0.84
N HIS A 103 -25.31 9.46 0.42
CA HIS A 103 -26.62 8.88 0.14
C HIS A 103 -27.47 8.77 1.41
N THR A 104 -26.88 8.35 2.52
CA THR A 104 -27.53 8.32 3.83
C THR A 104 -28.03 9.71 4.24
N ARG A 105 -27.18 10.74 4.13
CA ARG A 105 -27.54 12.13 4.44
C ARG A 105 -28.65 12.65 3.54
N ARG A 106 -28.58 12.38 2.22
CA ARG A 106 -29.64 12.79 1.28
C ARG A 106 -30.96 12.08 1.55
N SER A 107 -30.94 10.80 1.89
CA SER A 107 -32.15 10.06 2.26
C SER A 107 -32.86 10.70 3.46
N ALA A 108 -32.11 11.04 4.51
CA ALA A 108 -32.65 11.73 5.68
C ALA A 108 -33.31 13.08 5.32
N GLN A 109 -32.64 13.90 4.50
CA GLN A 109 -33.18 15.17 4.01
C GLN A 109 -34.47 15.00 3.19
N TYR A 110 -34.55 13.98 2.34
CA TYR A 110 -35.77 13.71 1.58
C TYR A 110 -36.92 13.22 2.47
N ARG A 111 -36.64 12.43 3.52
CA ARG A 111 -37.65 12.04 4.52
C ARG A 111 -38.21 13.24 5.26
N GLU A 112 -37.36 14.17 5.70
CA GLU A 112 -37.78 15.41 6.36
C GLU A 112 -38.67 16.29 5.46
N GLN A 113 -38.45 16.23 4.15
CA GLN A 113 -39.25 16.95 3.14
C GLN A 113 -40.54 16.21 2.71
N GLY A 114 -40.83 15.03 3.28
CA GLY A 114 -41.96 14.18 2.88
C GLY A 114 -41.81 13.51 1.50
N LYS A 115 -40.61 13.55 0.90
CA LYS A 115 -40.31 12.96 -0.41
C LYS A 115 -39.86 11.51 -0.24
N HIS A 116 -40.78 10.63 0.17
CA HIS A 116 -40.47 9.25 0.53
C HIS A 116 -39.85 8.44 -0.63
N ASP A 117 -40.34 8.58 -1.86
CA ASP A 117 -39.79 7.85 -3.01
C ASP A 117 -38.32 8.19 -3.27
N HIS A 118 -37.96 9.48 -3.18
CA HIS A 118 -36.58 9.93 -3.35
C HIS A 118 -35.69 9.47 -2.18
N ALA A 119 -36.24 9.41 -0.96
CA ALA A 119 -35.53 8.87 0.19
C ALA A 119 -35.20 7.38 0.03
N THR A 120 -36.14 6.60 -0.51
CA THR A 120 -35.96 5.17 -0.82
C THR A 120 -34.91 4.98 -1.90
N GLU A 121 -34.96 5.75 -2.99
CA GLU A 121 -33.96 5.68 -4.07
C GLU A 121 -32.53 5.96 -3.56
N GLN A 122 -32.37 6.92 -2.63
CA GLN A 122 -31.06 7.18 -2.03
C GLN A 122 -30.60 6.05 -1.11
N LEU A 123 -31.51 5.37 -0.42
CA LEU A 123 -31.16 4.20 0.40
C LEU A 123 -30.74 3.01 -0.47
N GLU A 124 -31.41 2.78 -1.59
CA GLU A 124 -30.98 1.75 -2.55
C GLU A 124 -29.57 2.01 -3.07
N LYS A 125 -29.25 3.27 -3.42
CA LYS A 125 -27.89 3.68 -3.79
C LYS A 125 -26.89 3.47 -2.65
N CYS A 126 -27.29 3.74 -1.41
CA CYS A 126 -26.47 3.47 -0.23
C CYS A 126 -26.13 1.98 -0.11
N TYR A 127 -27.14 1.09 -0.24
CA TYR A 127 -26.93 -0.35 -0.14
C TYR A 127 -26.02 -0.90 -1.24
N LEU A 128 -26.13 -0.39 -2.47
CA LEU A 128 -25.23 -0.79 -3.55
C LEU A 128 -23.76 -0.47 -3.25
N GLU A 129 -23.48 0.70 -2.66
CA GLU A 129 -22.12 1.07 -2.25
C GLU A 129 -21.65 0.27 -1.02
N GLU A 130 -22.54 -0.03 -0.07
CA GLU A 130 -22.23 -0.91 1.07
C GLU A 130 -21.89 -2.34 0.62
N ASP A 131 -22.65 -2.92 -0.30
CA ASP A 131 -22.38 -4.26 -0.87
C ASP A 131 -21.01 -4.31 -1.54
N LYS A 132 -20.66 -3.25 -2.29
CA LYS A 132 -19.35 -3.09 -2.91
C LYS A 132 -18.23 -3.04 -1.86
N LEU A 133 -18.44 -2.31 -0.75
CA LEU A 133 -17.49 -2.26 0.36
C LEU A 133 -17.32 -3.61 1.04
N ILE A 134 -18.43 -4.32 1.29
CA ILE A 134 -18.43 -5.64 1.93
C ILE A 134 -17.65 -6.66 1.09
N ASP A 135 -17.74 -6.58 -0.25
CA ASP A 135 -16.97 -7.45 -1.15
C ASP A 135 -15.48 -7.05 -1.24
N LEU A 136 -15.18 -5.75 -1.30
CA LEU A 136 -13.81 -5.24 -1.52
C LEU A 136 -12.94 -5.27 -0.25
N MET A 137 -13.48 -4.87 0.90
CA MET A 137 -12.69 -4.65 2.12
C MET A 137 -11.93 -5.89 2.61
N PRO A 138 -12.52 -7.10 2.65
CA PRO A 138 -11.79 -8.30 3.07
C PRO A 138 -10.64 -8.64 2.13
N LYS A 139 -10.83 -8.44 0.81
CA LYS A 139 -9.81 -8.70 -0.22
C LYS A 139 -8.65 -7.71 -0.07
N LEU A 140 -8.96 -6.42 0.10
CA LEU A 140 -7.97 -5.36 0.30
C LEU A 140 -7.14 -5.58 1.56
N LEU A 141 -7.78 -5.93 2.68
CA LEU A 141 -7.08 -6.22 3.94
C LEU A 141 -6.13 -7.40 3.79
N LYS A 142 -6.56 -8.48 3.13
CA LYS A 142 -5.72 -9.65 2.89
C LYS A 142 -4.49 -9.28 2.05
N GLN A 143 -4.69 -8.55 0.95
CA GLN A 143 -3.60 -8.13 0.06
C GLN A 143 -2.63 -7.17 0.75
N LEU A 144 -3.12 -6.18 1.51
CA LEU A 144 -2.27 -5.28 2.28
C LEU A 144 -1.38 -6.05 3.27
N ILE A 145 -1.94 -7.06 3.95
CA ILE A 145 -1.17 -7.94 4.85
C ILE A 145 -0.12 -8.74 4.06
N GLU A 146 -0.48 -9.30 2.91
CA GLU A 146 0.44 -10.08 2.06
C GLU A 146 1.63 -9.23 1.58
N TYR A 147 1.38 -8.03 1.06
CA TYR A 147 2.44 -7.10 0.63
C TYR A 147 3.29 -6.55 1.78
N SER A 148 2.83 -6.68 3.02
CA SER A 148 3.55 -6.29 4.22
C SER A 148 4.34 -7.42 4.86
N ARG A 149 4.38 -8.62 4.26
CA ARG A 149 5.17 -9.77 4.73
C ARG A 149 6.49 -9.88 3.97
N VAL A 150 7.55 -10.23 4.70
CA VAL A 150 8.91 -10.47 4.16
C VAL A 150 8.89 -11.61 3.13
N ASP A 151 8.16 -12.68 3.40
CA ASP A 151 8.17 -13.92 2.60
C ASP A 151 7.52 -13.79 1.21
N ALA A 152 6.67 -12.78 0.99
CA ALA A 152 5.97 -12.57 -0.29
C ALA A 152 6.91 -12.05 -1.41
N TRP A 153 8.14 -11.69 -1.07
CA TRP A 153 9.12 -11.10 -1.98
C TRP A 153 10.12 -12.11 -2.55
N GLU A 154 10.21 -13.32 -1.99
CA GLU A 154 11.09 -14.37 -2.52
C GLU A 154 10.43 -15.18 -3.65
N THR A 155 9.09 -15.17 -3.72
CA THR A 155 8.31 -15.95 -4.69
C THR A 155 8.09 -15.25 -6.03
N THR A 156 8.47 -13.98 -6.17
CA THR A 156 8.33 -13.23 -7.43
C THR A 156 9.52 -13.39 -8.39
N GLU A 157 10.59 -14.08 -8.00
CA GLU A 157 11.76 -14.36 -8.88
C GLU A 157 11.67 -15.70 -9.64
N THR A 158 10.57 -16.46 -9.51
CA THR A 158 10.40 -17.76 -10.19
C THR A 158 9.09 -17.88 -10.96
N GLN A 159 8.84 -16.98 -11.92
CA GLN A 159 7.97 -17.27 -13.08
C GLN A 159 8.52 -16.60 -14.35
#